data_AF-A0A8J3VQU3-F1
#
_entry.id   AF-A0A8J3VQU3-F1
#
_cell.length_a   1.000
_cell.length_b   1.000
_cell.length_c   1.000
_cell.angle_alpha   90.00
_cell.angle_beta   90.00
_cell.angle_gamma   90.00
#
_symmetry.space_group_name_H-M   'P 1'
#
loop_
_entity.id
_entity.type
_entity.pdbx_description
1 polymer ?
#
loop_
_entity_poly.entity_id
_entity_poly.type
_entity_poly.pdbx_seq_one_letter_code
_entity_poly.pdbx_strand_id
1 'polypeptide(L)'
;MTIYAVAVHHLMHTCPADPTPHPVSTTRTVVNVVPGRPCQTPVTIRCGHTTAVIPCGRHEPPDRQCGACRTAVTTTQITTTDLDQYARNRAGRGASA
;
A
#
# COMPACT_ATOMS: atom_id res chain seq x y z
N MET A 1 15.80 1.25 -6.68
CA MET A 1 14.39 0.96 -6.46
C MET A 1 14.14 1.05 -4.98
N THR A 2 13.20 1.88 -4.54
CA THR A 2 12.73 1.84 -3.15
C THR A 2 11.64 0.78 -3.06
N ILE A 3 11.71 -0.08 -2.06
CA ILE A 3 10.74 -1.15 -1.83
C ILE A 3 9.95 -0.82 -0.56
N TYR A 4 8.64 -0.68 -0.71
CA TYR A 4 7.71 -0.56 0.42
C TYR A 4 7.14 -1.93 0.70
N ALA A 5 7.50 -2.48 1.85
CA ALA A 5 6.87 -3.67 2.38
C ALA A 5 5.61 -3.25 3.13
N VAL A 6 4.46 -3.78 2.74
CA VAL A 6 3.17 -3.43 3.34
C VAL A 6 2.52 -4.66 3.98
N ALA A 7 1.87 -4.45 5.11
CA ALA A 7 0.87 -5.36 5.64
C ALA A 7 -0.51 -4.87 5.19
N VAL A 8 -1.37 -5.80 4.79
CA VAL A 8 -2.72 -5.50 4.33
C VAL A 8 -3.70 -6.11 5.32
N HIS A 9 -4.66 -5.32 5.78
CA HIS A 9 -5.77 -5.78 6.58
C HIS A 9 -7.08 -5.61 5.82
N HIS A 10 -7.81 -6.72 5.62
CA HIS A 10 -9.16 -6.72 5.07
C HIS A 10 -10.18 -6.87 6.19
N LEU A 11 -11.12 -5.93 6.25
CA LEU A 11 -12.35 -6.08 7.00
C LEU A 11 -13.42 -6.59 6.04
N MET A 12 -13.94 -7.79 6.29
CA MET A 12 -14.87 -8.49 5.43
C MET A 12 -16.28 -8.47 6.01
N HIS A 13 -17.26 -8.53 5.12
CA HIS A 13 -18.65 -8.78 5.48
C HIS A 13 -19.33 -9.60 4.38
N THR A 14 -20.49 -10.14 4.70
CA THR A 14 -21.44 -10.67 3.72
C THR A 14 -22.67 -9.77 3.74
N CYS A 15 -23.17 -9.34 2.58
CA CYS A 15 -24.41 -8.55 2.52
C CYS A 15 -25.51 -9.30 1.77
N PRO A 16 -26.80 -9.00 2.00
CA PRO A 16 -27.88 -9.70 1.30
C PRO A 16 -27.87 -9.48 -0.22
N ALA A 17 -27.29 -8.37 -0.69
CA ALA A 17 -27.20 -8.02 -2.11
C ALA A 17 -26.10 -8.82 -2.84
N ASP A 18 -25.02 -9.19 -2.14
CA ASP A 18 -24.00 -10.12 -2.61
C ASP A 18 -23.64 -11.10 -1.47
N PRO A 19 -24.14 -12.34 -1.52
CA PRO A 19 -23.93 -13.33 -0.48
C PRO A 19 -22.49 -13.88 -0.45
N THR A 20 -21.61 -13.44 -1.35
CA THR A 20 -20.19 -13.80 -1.34
C THR A 20 -19.44 -12.92 -0.33
N PRO A 21 -18.63 -13.45 0.60
CA PRO A 21 -17.84 -12.61 1.52
C PRO A 21 -16.91 -11.66 0.75
N HIS A 22 -16.99 -10.37 1.04
CA HIS A 22 -16.20 -9.33 0.35
C HIS A 22 -15.71 -8.23 1.30
N PRO A 23 -14.58 -7.56 0.96
CA PRO A 23 -14.02 -6.52 1.82
C PRO A 23 -14.91 -5.27 1.82
N VAL A 24 -15.32 -4.83 3.00
CA VAL A 24 -15.93 -3.50 3.20
C VAL A 24 -14.84 -2.44 3.40
N SER A 25 -13.68 -2.84 3.91
CA SER A 25 -12.54 -1.94 4.09
C SER A 25 -11.23 -2.69 3.88
N THR A 26 -10.28 -2.03 3.22
CA THR A 26 -8.91 -2.52 3.03
C THR A 26 -7.95 -1.47 3.54
N THR A 27 -7.25 -1.78 4.62
CA THR A 27 -6.18 -0.93 5.18
C THR A 27 -4.82 -1.47 4.78
N ARG A 28 -3.91 -0.58 4.40
CA ARG A 28 -2.51 -0.92 4.10
C ARG A 28 -1.61 -0.14 5.04
N THR A 29 -0.68 -0.84 5.68
CA THR A 29 0.30 -0.23 6.60
C THR A 29 1.70 -0.53 6.08
N VAL A 30 2.53 0.49 5.94
CA VAL A 30 3.96 0.31 5.62
C VAL A 30 4.64 -0.28 6.85
N VAL A 31 5.19 -1.48 6.71
CA VAL A 31 5.89 -2.19 7.81
C VAL A 31 7.40 -2.13 7.67
N ASN A 32 7.91 -1.92 6.45
CA ASN A 32 9.32 -1.71 6.21
C ASN A 32 9.54 -0.90 4.91
N VAL A 33 10.62 -0.15 4.86
CA VAL A 33 11.08 0.57 3.67
C VAL A 33 12.53 0.21 3.41
N VAL A 34 12.79 -0.45 2.29
CA VAL A 34 14.16 -0.66 1.81
C VAL A 34 14.50 0.52 0.89
N PRO A 35 15.44 1.40 1.28
CA PRO A 35 15.77 2.56 0.47
C PRO A 35 16.42 2.13 -0.84
N GLY A 36 16.06 2.82 -1.92
CA GLY A 36 16.72 2.65 -3.20
C GLY A 36 18.14 3.22 -3.21
N ARG A 37 18.92 2.77 -4.21
CA ARG A 37 20.18 3.41 -4.57
C ARG A 37 19.94 4.84 -5.09
N PRO A 38 20.97 5.71 -5.09
CA PRO A 38 20.91 7.00 -5.77
C PRO A 38 20.48 6.89 -7.24
N CYS A 39 19.87 7.96 -7.76
CA CYS A 39 19.46 8.02 -9.16
C CYS A 39 20.65 7.80 -10.09
N GLN A 40 20.47 6.95 -11.11
CA GLN A 40 21.51 6.64 -12.08
C GLN A 40 21.37 7.44 -13.38
N THR A 41 20.23 8.11 -13.57
CA THR A 41 19.92 8.91 -14.77
C THR A 41 19.20 10.20 -14.36
N PRO A 42 19.84 11.10 -13.59
CA PRO A 42 19.19 12.35 -13.19
C PRO A 42 18.85 13.18 -14.44
N VAL A 43 17.75 13.93 -14.35
CA VAL A 43 17.27 14.78 -15.46
C VAL A 43 17.39 16.25 -15.09
N THR A 44 17.72 17.07 -16.09
CA THR A 44 17.73 18.52 -15.96
C THR A 44 16.36 19.06 -16.33
N ILE A 45 15.71 19.75 -15.40
CA ILE A 45 14.42 20.41 -15.61
C ILE A 45 14.58 21.93 -15.56
N ARG A 46 13.63 22.67 -16.15
CA ARG A 46 13.50 24.11 -15.91
C ARG A 46 12.61 24.40 -14.72
N CYS A 47 13.05 25.29 -13.85
CA CYS A 47 12.32 25.85 -12.72
C CYS A 47 12.25 27.37 -12.90
N GLY A 48 11.24 27.84 -13.66
CA GLY A 48 11.15 29.24 -14.07
C GLY A 48 12.34 29.65 -14.94
N HIS A 49 13.12 30.61 -14.46
CA HIS A 49 14.34 31.10 -15.15
C HIS A 49 15.61 30.31 -14.82
N THR A 50 15.53 29.28 -14.00
CA THR A 50 16.69 28.45 -13.60
C THR A 50 16.53 27.02 -14.07
N THR A 51 17.61 26.24 -14.01
CA THR A 51 17.57 24.79 -14.21
C THR A 51 17.96 24.06 -12.92
N ALA A 52 17.38 22.88 -12.72
CA ALA A 52 17.68 22.01 -11.59
C ALA A 52 17.92 20.58 -12.09
N VAL A 53 18.88 19.90 -11.48
CA VAL A 53 19.13 18.47 -11.72
C VAL A 53 18.41 17.68 -10.63
N ILE A 54 17.49 16.82 -11.03
CA ILE A 54 16.67 16.02 -10.09
C ILE A 54 16.71 14.54 -10.44
N PRO A 55 16.44 13.64 -9.47
CA PRO A 55 16.22 12.23 -9.75
C PRO A 55 15.12 12.02 -10.81
N CYS A 56 15.34 11.17 -11.82
CA CYS A 56 14.34 10.95 -12.87
C CYS A 56 12.98 10.47 -12.34
N GLY A 57 12.94 9.77 -11.21
CA GLY A 57 11.68 9.34 -10.58
C GLY A 57 10.75 10.48 -10.14
N ARG A 58 11.24 11.72 -10.10
CA ARG A 58 10.45 12.90 -9.76
C ARG A 58 9.84 13.60 -10.99
N HIS A 59 10.18 13.15 -12.20
CA HIS A 59 9.80 13.81 -13.45
C HIS A 59 9.33 12.82 -14.53
N GLU A 60 10.11 11.78 -14.78
CA GLU A 60 9.85 10.82 -15.85
C GLU A 60 8.70 9.87 -15.50
N PRO A 61 7.89 9.46 -16.49
CA PRO A 61 6.90 8.40 -16.30
C PRO A 61 7.58 7.05 -16.01
N PRO A 62 6.87 6.09 -15.39
CA PRO A 62 7.47 4.85 -14.87
C PRO A 62 8.30 4.03 -15.88
N ASP A 63 7.88 4.01 -17.14
CA ASP A 63 8.54 3.31 -18.24
C ASP A 63 9.92 3.90 -18.58
N ARG A 64 10.11 5.20 -18.33
CA ARG A 64 11.37 5.95 -18.57
C ARG A 64 12.26 6.12 -17.35
N GLN A 65 11.79 5.75 -16.17
CA GLN A 65 12.59 5.84 -14.94
C GLN A 65 13.68 4.77 -14.89
N CYS A 66 14.89 5.13 -14.45
CA CYS A 66 15.92 4.15 -14.12
C CYS A 66 15.49 3.23 -12.97
N GLY A 67 16.08 2.04 -12.90
CA GLY A 67 15.78 1.06 -11.84
C GLY A 67 16.05 1.59 -10.43
N ALA A 68 16.93 2.56 -10.25
CA ALA A 68 17.17 3.19 -8.94
C ALA A 68 15.96 4.00 -8.45
N CYS A 69 15.27 4.70 -9.35
CA CYS A 69 14.16 5.60 -9.03
C CYS A 69 12.78 4.95 -9.04
N ARG A 70 12.63 3.75 -9.61
CA ARG A 70 11.35 3.03 -9.58
C ARG A 70 10.93 2.67 -8.15
N THR A 71 9.63 2.59 -7.94
CA THR A 71 9.01 2.14 -6.70
C THR A 71 8.47 0.73 -6.87
N ALA A 72 8.73 -0.14 -5.90
CA ALA A 72 8.06 -1.43 -5.79
C ALA A 72 7.28 -1.49 -4.46
N VAL A 73 6.10 -2.09 -4.51
CA VAL A 73 5.30 -2.39 -3.32
C VAL A 73 5.18 -3.90 -3.22
N THR A 74 5.51 -4.46 -2.06
CA THR A 74 5.41 -5.89 -1.77
C THR A 74 4.53 -6.09 -0.56
N THR A 75 3.54 -6.97 -0.68
CA THR A 75 2.71 -7.38 0.44
C THR A 75 3.44 -8.47 1.23
N THR A 76 3.67 -8.21 2.52
CA THR A 76 4.36 -9.15 3.42
C THR A 76 3.40 -10.03 4.19
N GLN A 77 2.23 -9.48 4.53
CA GLN A 77 1.21 -10.17 5.30
C GLN A 77 -0.16 -9.66 4.89
N ILE A 78 -1.12 -10.58 4.85
CA ILE A 78 -2.54 -10.27 4.69
C ILE A 78 -3.27 -10.82 5.91
N THR A 79 -4.03 -9.98 6.60
CA THR A 79 -4.91 -10.38 7.70
C THR A 79 -6.35 -10.03 7.38
N THR A 80 -7.27 -10.84 7.89
CA THR A 80 -8.69 -10.68 7.60
C THR A 80 -9.49 -10.72 8.89
N THR A 81 -10.46 -9.83 9.03
CA THR A 81 -11.48 -9.89 10.09
C THR A 81 -12.85 -9.91 9.46
N ASP A 82 -13.63 -10.93 9.78
CA ASP A 82 -15.02 -11.05 9.37
C ASP A 82 -15.90 -10.35 10.41
N LEU A 83 -16.65 -9.32 9.98
CA LEU A 83 -17.55 -8.56 10.84
C LEU A 83 -18.71 -9.39 11.38
N ASP A 84 -19.26 -10.29 10.57
CA ASP A 84 -20.38 -11.15 10.95
C ASP A 84 -19.93 -12.18 11.99
N GLN A 85 -18.69 -12.68 11.88
CA GLN A 85 -18.09 -13.54 12.90
C GLN A 85 -17.69 -12.76 14.16
N TYR A 86 -17.12 -11.56 14.02
CA TYR A 86 -16.69 -10.72 15.13
C TYR A 86 -17.86 -10.26 16.01
N ALA A 87 -18.98 -9.85 15.39
CA ALA A 87 -20.19 -9.48 16.12
C ALA A 87 -20.75 -10.65 16.94
N ARG A 88 -20.81 -11.86 16.35
CA ARG A 88 -21.23 -13.09 17.05
C ARG A 88 -20.33 -13.44 18.23
N ASN A 89 -19.00 -13.36 18.04
CA ASN A 89 -18.01 -13.65 19.10
C ASN A 89 -18.04 -12.64 20.25
N ARG A 90 -18.45 -11.39 20.00
CA ARG A 90 -18.60 -10.37 21.06
C ARG A 90 -19.88 -10.57 21.87
N ALA A 91 -20.99 -10.91 21.22
CA ALA A 91 -22.26 -11.19 21.90
C ALA A 91 -22.18 -12.42 22.83
N GLY A 92 -21.47 -13.47 22.41
CA GLY A 92 -21.30 -14.70 23.21
C GLY A 92 -20.46 -14.55 24.48
N ARG A 93 -19.60 -13.52 24.59
CA ARG A 93 -18.78 -13.27 25.80
C ARG A 93 -19.52 -12.48 26.90
N GLY A 94 -20.75 -12.02 26.63
CA GLY A 94 -21.59 -11.30 27.60
C GLY A 94 -22.68 -12.16 28.25
N ALA A 95 -22.80 -13.44 27.89
CA ALA A 95 -23.89 -14.34 28.32
C ALA A 95 -23.47 -15.32 29.44
N SER A 96 -22.38 -15.04 30.16
CA SER A 96 -21.97 -15.80 31.35
C SER A 96 -21.83 -14.85 32.54
N ALA A 97 -22.97 -14.52 33.14
CA ALA A 97 -23.09 -13.93 34.47
C ALA A 97 -24.41 -14.40 35.09
#